data_AF-A0A3B8M313-F1
#
_entry.id   AF-A0A3B8M313-F1
#
_cell.length_a   1.000
_cell.length_b   1.000
_cell.length_c   1.000
_cell.angle_alpha   90.00
_cell.angle_beta   90.00
_cell.angle_gamma   90.00
#
_symmetry.space_group_name_H-M   'P 1'
#
loop_
_entity.id
_entity.type
_entity.pdbx_description
1 polymer ?
#
loop_
_entity_poly.entity_id
_entity_poly.type
_entity_poly.pdbx_seq_one_letter_code
_entity_poly.pdbx_strand_id
1 'polypeptide(L)'
;MPGTQNSREAIPTLEDEPEWMTFSTINPAPAGSLLIRDPRTWHGGTPNVSNEVRAIPNIEYYAPWFHEPMARSMPLDIYNSLSDHGKNICRYIVSSSEIDTAIRTNLGGTPHLLQTT
;
A
#
# COMPACT_ATOMS: atom_id res chain seq x y z
N MET A 1 -1.62 13.10 -4.03
CA MET A 1 -1.54 14.40 -4.70
C MET A 1 -1.49 14.22 -6.20
N PRO A 2 -2.56 14.57 -6.94
CA PRO A 2 -2.61 14.43 -8.39
C PRO A 2 -1.40 15.09 -9.07
N GLY A 3 -0.78 14.43 -10.05
CA GLY A 3 0.32 14.96 -10.85
C GLY A 3 1.73 14.80 -10.25
N THR A 4 1.84 14.41 -8.98
CA THR A 4 3.15 14.31 -8.30
C THR A 4 3.99 13.09 -8.69
N GLN A 5 3.45 12.13 -9.43
CA GLN A 5 4.18 10.93 -9.88
C GLN A 5 5.40 11.22 -10.78
N ASN A 6 5.46 12.43 -11.35
CA ASN A 6 6.59 12.93 -12.14
C ASN A 6 7.32 14.10 -11.46
N SER A 7 6.97 14.41 -10.21
CA SER A 7 7.62 15.49 -9.46
C SER A 7 9.09 15.16 -9.25
N ARG A 8 9.94 16.18 -9.35
CA ARG A 8 11.36 16.13 -8.97
C ARG A 8 11.64 16.87 -7.66
N GLU A 9 10.62 17.52 -7.11
CA GLU A 9 10.69 18.19 -5.82
C GLU A 9 10.76 17.16 -4.69
N ALA A 10 11.25 17.58 -3.53
CA ALA A 10 11.17 16.77 -2.32
C ALA A 10 9.71 16.70 -1.83
N ILE A 11 9.32 15.56 -1.27
CA ILE A 11 8.06 15.45 -0.52
C ILE A 11 8.17 16.39 0.70
N PRO A 12 7.20 17.28 0.95
CA PRO A 12 7.21 18.13 2.14
C PRO A 12 7.27 17.32 3.43
N THR A 13 7.88 17.90 4.47
CA THR A 13 7.76 17.37 5.83
C THR A 13 6.33 17.59 6.34
N LEU A 14 5.97 16.97 7.47
CA LEU A 14 4.67 17.25 8.11
C LEU A 14 4.55 18.70 8.60
N GLU A 15 5.67 19.35 8.94
CA GLU A 15 5.69 20.76 9.37
C GLU A 15 5.53 21.71 8.17
N ASP A 16 6.07 21.34 7.02
CA ASP A 16 6.07 22.14 5.79
C ASP A 16 4.93 21.78 4.82
N GLU A 17 4.04 20.85 5.19
CA GLU A 17 2.93 20.43 4.34
C GLU A 17 1.94 21.60 4.15
N PRO A 18 1.68 22.05 2.92
CA PRO A 18 0.73 23.15 2.70
C PRO A 18 -0.71 22.68 2.98
N GLU A 19 -1.55 23.57 3.50
CA GLU A 19 -2.93 23.24 3.90
C GLU A 19 -3.73 22.49 2.82
N TRP A 20 -3.55 22.83 1.55
CA TRP A 20 -4.26 22.17 0.46
C TRP A 20 -3.89 20.68 0.30
N MET A 21 -2.66 20.27 0.67
CA MET A 21 -2.27 18.86 0.71
C MET A 21 -2.85 18.19 1.96
N THR A 22 -2.75 18.83 3.13
CA THR A 22 -3.27 18.32 4.41
C THR A 22 -4.78 18.05 4.35
N PHE A 23 -5.55 18.94 3.72
CA PHE A 23 -6.99 18.78 3.53
C PHE A 23 -7.37 18.01 2.26
N SER A 24 -6.40 17.52 1.50
CA SER A 24 -6.67 16.72 0.31
C SER A 24 -7.22 15.37 0.73
N THR A 25 -8.52 15.20 0.51
CA THR A 25 -9.21 13.93 0.74
C THR A 25 -9.68 13.35 -0.57
N ILE A 26 -9.66 12.03 -0.66
CA ILE A 26 -10.45 11.35 -1.67
C ILE A 26 -11.90 11.44 -1.19
N ASN A 27 -12.62 12.42 -1.73
CA ASN A 27 -14.07 12.64 -1.61
C ASN A 27 -14.80 11.27 -1.60
N PRO A 28 -15.83 11.05 -0.75
CA PRO A 28 -16.09 9.75 -0.17
C PRO A 28 -16.17 8.66 -1.22
N ALA A 29 -15.29 7.67 -1.08
CA ALA A 29 -15.27 6.46 -1.89
C ALA A 29 -16.18 5.42 -1.23
N PRO A 30 -17.44 5.25 -1.67
CA PRO A 30 -18.31 4.22 -1.12
C PRO A 30 -17.70 2.83 -1.34
N ALA A 31 -18.15 1.85 -0.54
CA ALA A 31 -17.74 0.46 -0.71
C ALA A 31 -17.91 0.00 -2.17
N GLY A 32 -16.87 -0.62 -2.73
CA GLY A 32 -16.80 -0.98 -4.14
C GLY A 32 -16.09 0.03 -5.05
N SER A 33 -15.75 1.22 -4.53
CA SER A 33 -14.89 2.17 -5.24
C SER A 33 -13.43 1.71 -5.26
N LEU A 34 -12.71 2.03 -6.32
CA LEU A 34 -11.27 1.76 -6.43
C LEU A 34 -10.49 3.06 -6.67
N LEU A 35 -9.38 3.20 -5.95
CA LEU A 35 -8.35 4.17 -6.27
C LEU A 35 -7.20 3.44 -6.98
N ILE A 36 -6.97 3.81 -8.24
CA ILE A 36 -5.79 3.37 -8.97
C ILE A 36 -4.74 4.47 -8.87
N ARG A 37 -3.56 4.13 -8.36
CA ARG A 37 -2.50 5.10 -8.08
C ARG A 37 -1.15 4.55 -8.53
N ASP A 38 -0.39 5.36 -9.25
CA ASP A 38 1.05 5.11 -9.45
C ASP A 38 1.77 5.18 -8.09
N PRO A 39 2.64 4.22 -7.74
CA PRO A 39 3.31 4.20 -6.43
C PRO A 39 4.13 5.47 -6.15
N ARG A 40 4.59 6.19 -7.18
CA ARG A 40 5.35 7.45 -7.06
C ARG A 40 4.48 8.66 -6.74
N THR A 41 3.16 8.55 -6.89
CA THR A 41 2.24 9.63 -6.54
C THR A 41 2.32 9.86 -5.04
N TRP A 42 2.64 11.09 -4.61
CA TRP A 42 2.70 11.43 -3.19
C TRP A 42 1.34 11.18 -2.54
N HIS A 43 1.33 10.51 -1.41
CA HIS A 43 0.12 10.15 -0.69
C HIS A 43 0.45 9.92 0.78
N GLY A 44 -0.56 10.03 1.63
CA GLY A 44 -0.46 9.73 3.05
C GLY A 44 -1.80 9.19 3.55
N GLY A 45 -1.77 8.51 4.69
CA GLY A 45 -2.99 8.15 5.39
C GLY A 45 -3.66 9.39 5.99
N THR A 46 -4.93 9.61 5.70
CA THR A 46 -5.71 10.65 6.38
C THR A 46 -6.14 10.15 7.77
N PRO A 47 -6.04 10.96 8.85
CA PRO A 47 -6.56 10.56 10.16
C PRO A 47 -8.02 10.07 10.08
N ASN A 48 -8.33 8.97 10.77
CA ASN A 48 -9.70 8.50 10.93
C ASN A 48 -10.33 9.19 12.14
N VAL A 49 -11.12 10.23 11.89
CA VAL A 49 -11.82 11.02 12.94
C VAL A 49 -13.17 10.43 13.34
N SER A 50 -13.53 9.25 12.81
CA SER A 50 -14.75 8.53 13.17
C SER A 50 -14.48 7.47 14.24
N ASN A 51 -15.56 6.98 14.87
CA ASN A 51 -15.50 5.85 15.79
C ASN A 51 -15.62 4.49 15.07
N GLU A 52 -15.60 4.49 13.73
CA GLU A 52 -15.80 3.30 12.91
C GLU A 52 -14.49 2.86 12.25
N VAL A 53 -14.34 1.55 12.02
CA VAL A 53 -13.19 1.02 11.28
C VAL A 53 -13.29 1.43 9.82
N ARG A 54 -12.24 2.06 9.29
CA ARG A 54 -12.10 2.38 7.86
C ARG A 54 -11.17 1.39 7.17
N ALA A 55 -11.73 0.26 6.72
CA ALA A 55 -10.98 -0.75 5.97
C ALA A 55 -10.72 -0.29 4.53
N ILE A 56 -9.45 -0.28 4.11
CA ILE A 56 -9.01 0.09 2.75
C ILE A 56 -8.03 -0.98 2.27
N PRO A 57 -8.50 -2.15 1.80
CA PRO A 57 -7.61 -3.16 1.24
C PRO A 57 -6.93 -2.60 -0.02
N ASN A 58 -5.65 -2.93 -0.19
CA ASN A 58 -4.87 -2.56 -1.36
C ASN A 58 -4.21 -3.77 -2.00
N ILE A 59 -3.89 -3.64 -3.28
CA ILE A 59 -3.10 -4.58 -4.05
C ILE A 59 -2.08 -3.75 -4.82
N GLU A 60 -0.81 -4.12 -4.72
CA GLU A 60 0.28 -3.44 -5.40
C GLU A 60 0.85 -4.34 -6.50
N TYR A 61 0.93 -3.80 -7.71
CA TYR A 61 1.48 -4.48 -8.87
C TYR A 61 2.82 -3.85 -9.24
N TYR A 62 3.83 -4.69 -9.34
CA TYR A 62 5.17 -4.28 -9.74
C TYR A 62 5.52 -4.82 -11.12
N ALA A 63 6.47 -4.14 -11.77
CA ALA A 63 7.07 -4.65 -12.99
C ALA A 63 7.74 -6.02 -12.69
N PRO A 64 7.76 -6.97 -13.65
CA PRO A 64 8.28 -8.32 -13.41
C PRO A 64 9.74 -8.40 -12.93
N TRP A 65 10.52 -7.34 -13.17
CA TRP A 65 11.93 -7.22 -12.80
C TRP A 65 12.16 -6.46 -11.49
N PHE A 66 11.11 -5.93 -10.86
CA PHE A 66 11.22 -5.18 -9.61
C PHE A 66 10.71 -6.02 -8.44
N HIS A 67 11.53 -6.10 -7.39
CA HIS A 67 11.28 -6.97 -6.24
C HIS A 67 11.56 -6.18 -4.96
N GLU A 68 10.51 -5.67 -4.33
CA GLU A 68 10.57 -5.25 -2.94
C GLU A 68 10.64 -6.47 -2.01
N PRO A 69 11.10 -6.31 -0.75
CA PRO A 69 11.01 -7.35 0.28
C PRO A 69 9.55 -7.60 0.68
N MET A 70 8.77 -8.16 -0.26
CA MET A 70 7.36 -8.47 -0.10
C MET A 70 7.19 -9.48 1.03
N ALA A 71 6.33 -9.16 1.99
CA ALA A 71 5.96 -10.11 3.04
C ALA A 71 5.28 -11.33 2.41
N ARG A 72 5.64 -12.53 2.88
CA ARG A 72 4.90 -13.75 2.54
C ARG A 72 3.57 -13.72 3.29
N SER A 73 2.52 -13.29 2.60
CA SER A 73 1.20 -12.99 3.18
C SER A 73 0.06 -13.85 2.64
N MET A 74 0.33 -14.74 1.67
CA MET A 74 -0.69 -15.60 1.06
C MET A 74 -0.54 -17.06 1.49
N PRO A 75 -1.52 -17.65 2.18
CA PRO A 75 -1.54 -19.08 2.48
C PRO A 75 -1.50 -19.97 1.22
N LEU A 76 -0.83 -21.12 1.31
CA LEU A 76 -0.66 -22.05 0.18
C LEU A 76 -1.98 -22.63 -0.34
N ASP A 77 -2.95 -22.89 0.53
CA ASP A 77 -4.28 -23.37 0.18
C ASP A 77 -5.05 -22.33 -0.66
N ILE A 78 -5.03 -21.06 -0.25
CA ILE A 78 -5.59 -19.96 -1.04
C ILE A 78 -4.89 -19.87 -2.39
N TYR A 79 -3.56 -19.88 -2.42
CA TYR A 79 -2.79 -19.84 -3.67
C TYR A 79 -3.16 -20.98 -4.63
N ASN A 80 -3.33 -22.19 -4.11
CA ASN A 80 -3.68 -23.36 -4.92
C ASN A 80 -5.07 -23.25 -5.57
N SER A 81 -5.99 -22.52 -4.94
CA SER A 81 -7.33 -22.24 -5.48
C SER A 81 -7.36 -21.19 -6.60
N LEU A 82 -6.27 -20.43 -6.82
CA LEU A 82 -6.22 -19.40 -7.84
C LEU A 82 -6.11 -19.98 -9.25
N SER A 83 -6.52 -19.18 -10.24
CA SER A 83 -6.22 -19.44 -11.66
C SER A 83 -4.72 -19.41 -11.93
N ASP A 84 -4.28 -19.93 -13.08
CA ASP A 84 -2.87 -19.89 -13.49
C ASP A 84 -2.30 -18.46 -13.51
N HIS A 85 -3.12 -17.49 -13.95
CA HIS A 85 -2.76 -16.08 -13.92
C HIS A 85 -2.59 -15.55 -12.49
N GLY A 86 -3.53 -15.90 -11.59
CA GLY A 86 -3.46 -15.50 -10.18
C GLY A 86 -2.24 -16.09 -9.47
N LYS A 87 -1.96 -17.38 -9.73
CA LYS A 87 -0.75 -18.06 -9.26
C LYS A 87 0.50 -17.36 -9.75
N ASN A 88 0.56 -17.03 -11.05
CA ASN A 88 1.70 -16.31 -11.60
C ASN A 88 1.90 -14.96 -10.88
N ILE A 89 0.87 -14.13 -10.72
CA ILE A 89 1.01 -12.84 -10.03
C ILE A 89 1.44 -13.01 -8.57
N CYS A 90 0.87 -13.96 -7.84
CA CYS A 90 1.08 -14.11 -6.40
C CYS A 90 2.28 -14.99 -6.01
N ARG A 91 3.05 -15.52 -6.98
CA ARG A 91 4.17 -16.46 -6.75
C ARG A 91 5.22 -15.97 -5.73
N TYR A 92 5.32 -14.66 -5.54
CA TYR A 92 6.28 -14.05 -4.61
C TYR A 92 5.74 -13.75 -3.21
N ILE A 93 4.45 -13.97 -2.94
CA ILE A 93 3.84 -13.72 -1.63
C ILE A 93 3.28 -14.98 -0.93
N VAL A 94 3.36 -16.17 -1.56
CA VAL A 94 2.78 -17.41 -1.02
C VAL A 94 3.62 -18.09 0.08
N SER A 95 3.08 -18.49 1.23
CA SER A 95 3.84 -19.27 2.23
C SER A 95 3.21 -20.64 2.47
N SER A 96 4.04 -21.68 2.58
CA SER A 96 3.64 -22.96 3.15
C SER A 96 3.79 -23.00 4.67
N SER A 97 4.50 -22.03 5.24
CA SER A 97 4.63 -21.86 6.70
C SER A 97 3.46 -21.03 7.23
N GLU A 98 3.23 -21.10 8.54
CA GLU A 98 2.27 -20.23 9.23
C GLU A 98 2.58 -18.76 8.92
N ILE A 99 1.54 -18.00 8.59
CA ILE A 99 1.64 -16.59 8.22
C ILE A 99 1.09 -15.78 9.38
N ASP A 100 1.86 -14.80 9.82
CA ASP A 100 1.36 -13.81 10.78
C ASP A 100 0.30 -12.94 10.10
N THR A 101 -0.96 -13.23 10.39
CA THR A 101 -2.13 -12.46 9.92
C THR A 101 -2.52 -11.36 10.91
N ALA A 102 -1.75 -11.15 11.97
CA ALA A 102 -2.12 -10.22 13.03
C ALA A 102 -2.09 -8.77 12.55
N ILE A 103 -2.95 -7.97 13.18
CA ILE A 103 -2.89 -6.51 13.10
C ILE A 103 -1.53 -6.09 13.64
N ARG A 104 -0.76 -5.36 12.83
CA ARG A 104 0.54 -4.81 13.27
C ARG A 104 0.32 -3.96 14.52
N THR A 105 1.15 -4.16 15.53
CA THR A 105 1.14 -3.37 16.77
C THR A 105 1.76 -1.97 16.61
N ASN A 106 2.30 -1.68 15.42
CA ASN A 106 2.87 -0.38 15.04
C ASN A 106 2.30 0.09 13.70
N LEU A 107 2.53 1.36 13.36
CA LEU A 107 2.07 1.98 12.11
C LEU A 107 2.79 1.45 10.84
N GLY A 108 3.70 0.49 10.99
CA GLY A 108 4.69 0.18 9.98
C GLY A 108 5.76 1.27 9.86
N GLY A 109 6.74 1.04 8.99
CA GLY A 109 7.77 2.01 8.67
C GLY A 109 8.47 1.58 7.39
N THR A 110 9.25 2.48 6.80
CA THR A 110 10.09 2.16 5.64
C THR A 110 11.00 0.97 6.01
N PRO A 111 10.92 -0.16 5.28
CA PRO A 111 11.81 -1.30 5.52
C PRO A 111 13.25 -0.82 5.59
N HIS A 112 14.06 -1.39 6.49
CA HIS A 112 15.43 -0.91 6.72
C HIS A 112 16.28 -0.85 5.43
N LEU A 113 16.05 -1.79 4.51
CA LEU A 113 16.70 -1.87 3.20
C LEU A 113 16.31 -0.74 2.22
N LEU A 114 15.25 0.01 2.52
CA LEU A 114 14.72 1.11 1.71
C LEU A 114 14.89 2.47 2.41
N GLN A 115 15.51 2.51 3.60
CA GLN A 115 15.81 3.77 4.29
C GLN A 115 17.03 4.42 3.62
N THR A 116 16.86 5.65 3.15
CA THR A 116 17.98 6.47 2.68
C THR A 116 18.66 7.14 3.88
N THR A 117 19.98 7.00 3.98
CA THR A 117 20.82 7.67 5.00
C THR A 117 20.83 9.18 4.85
#